data_AF-A0A2M7B7T2-F1
#
_entry.id   AF-A0A2M7B7T2-F1
#
_cell.length_a   1.000
_cell.length_b   1.000
_cell.length_c   1.000
_cell.angle_alpha   90.00
_cell.angle_beta   90.00
_cell.angle_gamma   90.00
#
_symmetry.space_group_name_H-M   'P 1'
#
loop_
_entity.id
_entity.type
_entity.pdbx_description
1 polymer ?
#
loop_
_entity_poly.entity_id
_entity_poly.type
_entity_poly.pdbx_seq_one_letter_code
_entity_poly.pdbx_strand_id
1 'polypeptide(L)'
;MLNNNSAKGDISSKACYKEYLKILKERSKTSRVYKKFQLIGLVIAQLLNDEKHKSLYIKLAKKYDNEFLISLAKDVSERKNIENKGAYFTKIFFNRKN
;
A
#
# COMPACT_ATOMS: atom_id res chain seq x y z
N MET A 1 38.50 -3.30 -52.04
CA MET A 1 38.08 -4.61 -51.47
C MET A 1 38.07 -4.50 -49.95
N LEU A 2 36.95 -4.88 -49.32
CA LEU A 2 36.74 -5.27 -47.89
C LEU A 2 37.11 -4.21 -46.81
N ASN A 3 36.22 -3.48 -46.14
CA ASN A 3 35.06 -3.76 -45.26
C ASN A 3 35.41 -4.14 -43.79
N ASN A 4 34.86 -3.35 -42.85
CA ASN A 4 34.21 -3.74 -41.58
C ASN A 4 34.87 -3.60 -40.18
N ASN A 5 34.06 -2.95 -39.31
CA ASN A 5 33.79 -3.18 -37.87
C ASN A 5 34.51 -2.28 -36.85
N SER A 6 33.87 -1.21 -36.34
CA SER A 6 32.80 -1.22 -35.32
C SER A 6 33.28 -1.71 -33.93
N ALA A 7 33.77 -0.78 -33.12
CA ALA A 7 33.88 -0.98 -31.67
C ALA A 7 33.79 0.37 -30.92
N LYS A 8 32.69 1.11 -31.11
CA LYS A 8 32.28 2.20 -30.22
C LYS A 8 30.83 1.97 -29.82
N GLY A 9 30.60 1.04 -28.89
CA GLY A 9 29.28 0.76 -28.34
C GLY A 9 29.39 0.03 -27.01
N ASP A 10 28.62 0.49 -26.01
CA ASP A 10 28.18 -0.30 -24.85
C ASP A 10 29.08 -0.50 -23.63
N ILE A 11 29.74 0.56 -23.14
CA ILE A 11 30.25 0.58 -21.75
C ILE A 11 29.45 1.55 -20.85
N SER A 12 28.78 2.57 -21.41
CA SER A 12 28.00 3.56 -20.65
C SER A 12 26.61 3.05 -20.21
N SER A 13 25.97 2.15 -20.97
CA SER A 13 24.58 1.72 -20.69
C SER A 13 24.46 0.69 -19.54
N LYS A 14 25.47 -0.16 -19.33
CA LYS A 14 25.41 -1.26 -18.34
C LYS A 14 25.46 -0.79 -16.89
N ALA A 15 26.24 0.26 -16.60
CA ALA A 15 26.33 0.83 -15.25
C ALA A 15 25.02 1.55 -14.85
N CYS A 16 24.45 2.31 -15.78
CA CYS A 16 23.16 2.97 -15.61
C CYS A 16 22.02 1.95 -15.42
N TYR A 17 22.04 0.84 -16.18
CA TYR A 17 21.05 -0.24 -16.06
C TYR A 17 21.05 -0.89 -14.67
N LYS A 18 22.23 -1.17 -14.09
CA LYS A 18 22.32 -1.74 -12.73
C LYS A 18 21.76 -0.80 -11.66
N GLU A 19 22.01 0.50 -11.78
CA GLU A 19 21.50 1.49 -10.84
C GLU A 19 19.99 1.69 -10.98
N TYR A 20 19.48 1.71 -12.21
CA TYR A 20 18.05 1.72 -12.50
C TYR A 20 17.33 0.50 -11.89
N LEU A 21 17.92 -0.70 -12.03
CA LEU A 21 17.37 -1.91 -11.42
C LEU A 21 17.35 -1.86 -9.88
N LYS A 22 18.35 -1.23 -9.23
CA LYS A 22 18.33 -1.00 -7.78
C LYS A 22 17.19 -0.07 -7.37
N ILE A 23 16.99 1.03 -8.09
CA ILE A 23 15.91 1.98 -7.81
C ILE A 23 14.55 1.28 -7.96
N LEU A 24 14.35 0.48 -9.01
CA LEU A 24 13.13 -0.33 -9.16
C LEU A 24 12.95 -1.33 -8.02
N LYS A 25 14.02 -1.99 -7.57
CA LYS A 25 14.00 -2.92 -6.43
C LYS A 25 13.63 -2.20 -5.13
N GLU A 26 14.17 -1.01 -4.88
CA GLU A 26 13.79 -0.21 -3.71
C GLU A 26 12.33 0.26 -3.78
N ARG A 27 11.86 0.72 -4.95
CA ARG A 27 10.45 1.10 -5.18
C ARG A 27 9.47 -0.07 -5.00
N SER A 28 9.87 -1.28 -5.41
CA SER A 28 9.08 -2.50 -5.20
C SER A 28 8.91 -2.87 -3.72
N LYS A 29 9.85 -2.46 -2.86
CA LYS A 29 9.73 -2.62 -1.41
C LYS A 29 8.75 -1.59 -0.83
N THR A 30 8.57 -0.44 -1.47
CA THR A 30 7.74 0.65 -0.95
C THR A 30 6.25 0.37 -1.14
N SER A 31 5.83 -0.18 -2.29
CA SER A 31 4.44 -0.57 -2.54
C SER A 31 4.26 -2.09 -2.57
N ARG A 32 3.97 -2.69 -1.42
CA ARG A 32 3.72 -4.14 -1.27
C ARG A 32 2.23 -4.51 -1.37
N VAL A 33 1.44 -3.71 -2.08
CA VAL A 33 0.00 -3.98 -2.28
C VAL A 33 -0.15 -4.92 -3.47
N TYR A 34 -0.13 -6.22 -3.19
CA TYR A 34 -0.25 -7.29 -4.19
C TYR A 34 -1.66 -7.88 -4.27
N LYS A 35 -2.54 -7.57 -3.31
CA LYS A 35 -3.86 -8.18 -3.15
C LYS A 35 -4.93 -7.17 -2.74
N LYS A 36 -6.18 -7.41 -3.14
CA LYS A 36 -7.36 -6.56 -2.83
C LYS A 36 -7.43 -6.18 -1.34
N PHE A 37 -7.29 -7.14 -0.43
CA PHE A 37 -7.33 -6.90 1.02
C PHE A 37 -6.19 -5.99 1.54
N GLN A 38 -5.03 -5.95 0.87
CA GLN A 38 -3.93 -5.06 1.26
C GLN A 38 -4.26 -3.61 0.90
N LEU A 39 -4.88 -3.42 -0.26
CA LEU A 39 -5.37 -2.11 -0.69
C LEU A 39 -6.46 -1.62 0.27
N ILE A 40 -7.45 -2.47 0.56
CA ILE A 40 -8.55 -2.10 1.47
C ILE A 40 -8.02 -1.77 2.87
N GLY A 41 -7.12 -2.59 3.42
CA GLY A 41 -6.52 -2.31 4.71
C GLY A 41 -5.72 -1.00 4.74
N LEU A 42 -5.04 -0.64 3.63
CA LEU A 42 -4.35 0.64 3.50
C LEU A 42 -5.33 1.82 3.44
N VAL A 43 -6.39 1.70 2.64
CA VAL A 43 -7.44 2.73 2.50
C VAL A 43 -8.10 3.01 3.86
N ILE A 44 -8.43 1.96 4.62
CA ILE A 44 -9.00 2.12 5.97
C ILE A 44 -8.01 2.85 6.89
N ALA A 45 -6.73 2.47 6.84
CA ALA A 45 -5.72 3.12 7.66
C ALA A 45 -5.60 4.61 7.36
N GLN A 46 -5.66 4.99 6.08
CA GLN A 46 -5.63 6.38 5.62
C GLN A 46 -6.88 7.15 6.02
N LEU A 47 -8.08 6.58 5.83
CA LEU A 47 -9.35 7.21 6.24
C LEU A 47 -9.39 7.52 7.74
N LEU A 48 -8.80 6.66 8.55
CA LEU A 48 -8.77 6.79 10.01
C LEU A 48 -7.53 7.56 10.51
N ASN A 49 -6.64 8.03 9.63
CA ASN A 49 -5.35 8.61 9.97
C ASN A 49 -4.53 7.72 10.94
N ASP A 50 -4.59 6.40 10.76
CA ASP A 50 -4.00 5.40 11.65
C ASP A 50 -3.11 4.40 10.89
N GLU A 51 -2.19 4.93 10.09
CA GLU A 51 -1.28 4.13 9.26
C GLU A 51 -0.38 3.18 10.07
N LYS A 52 -0.09 3.51 11.33
CA LYS A 52 0.67 2.66 12.25
C LYS A 52 0.03 1.29 12.47
N HIS A 53 -1.30 1.18 12.35
CA HIS A 53 -2.04 -0.07 12.50
C HIS A 53 -2.52 -0.66 11.16
N LYS A 54 -1.94 -0.27 10.02
CA LYS A 54 -2.30 -0.83 8.69
C LYS A 54 -2.38 -2.36 8.67
N SER A 55 -1.47 -3.04 9.37
CA SER A 55 -1.45 -4.51 9.45
C SER A 55 -2.71 -5.10 10.10
N LEU A 56 -3.31 -4.39 11.07
CA LEU A 56 -4.59 -4.76 11.68
C LEU A 56 -5.72 -4.65 10.66
N TYR A 57 -5.83 -3.52 9.97
CA TYR A 57 -6.87 -3.30 8.97
C TYR A 57 -6.78 -4.27 7.80
N ILE A 58 -5.56 -4.61 7.37
CA ILE A 58 -5.34 -5.68 6.37
C ILE A 58 -5.83 -7.03 6.89
N LYS A 59 -5.60 -7.37 8.16
CA LYS A 59 -6.12 -8.61 8.75
C LYS A 59 -7.65 -8.62 8.81
N LEU A 60 -8.29 -7.47 9.08
CA LEU A 60 -9.74 -7.34 9.06
C LEU A 60 -10.29 -7.54 7.64
N ALA A 61 -9.70 -6.87 6.64
CA ALA A 61 -10.09 -6.99 5.23
C ALA A 61 -9.91 -8.40 4.64
N LYS A 62 -9.04 -9.23 5.23
CA LYS A 62 -8.92 -10.65 4.89
C LYS A 62 -10.05 -11.51 5.44
N LYS A 63 -10.65 -11.12 6.56
CA LYS A 63 -11.58 -11.94 7.35
C LYS A 63 -13.03 -11.52 7.21
N TYR A 64 -13.28 -10.25 6.92
CA TYR A 64 -14.60 -9.64 6.94
C TYR A 64 -14.92 -8.98 5.62
N ASP A 65 -16.20 -8.65 5.45
CA ASP A 65 -16.67 -7.98 4.26
C ASP A 65 -16.01 -6.60 4.07
N ASN A 66 -15.49 -6.38 2.86
CA ASN A 66 -14.69 -5.19 2.56
C ASN A 66 -15.58 -3.94 2.41
N GLU A 67 -16.79 -4.09 1.89
CA GLU A 67 -17.71 -2.96 1.70
C GLU A 67 -18.17 -2.42 3.06
N PHE A 68 -18.53 -3.32 3.98
CA PHE A 68 -18.84 -2.99 5.36
C PHE A 68 -17.68 -2.25 6.06
N LEU A 69 -16.45 -2.76 5.96
CA LEU A 69 -15.29 -2.14 6.59
C LEU A 69 -15.01 -0.73 6.03
N ILE A 70 -15.10 -0.54 4.71
CA ILE A 70 -14.91 0.78 4.09
C ILE A 70 -16.01 1.74 4.49
N SER A 71 -17.27 1.30 4.44
CA SER A 71 -18.43 2.10 4.85
C SER A 71 -18.29 2.59 6.28
N LEU A 72 -17.93 1.69 7.20
CA LEU A 72 -17.70 2.04 8.59
C LEU A 72 -16.51 3.00 8.76
N ALA A 73 -15.41 2.80 8.03
CA ALA A 73 -14.25 3.68 8.09
C ALA A 73 -14.58 5.10 7.60
N LYS A 74 -15.40 5.23 6.55
CA LYS A 74 -15.88 6.52 6.06
C LYS A 74 -16.74 7.25 7.10
N ASP A 75 -17.73 6.57 7.68
CA ASP A 75 -18.56 7.12 8.75
C ASP A 75 -17.71 7.62 9.93
N VAL A 76 -16.71 6.84 10.35
CA VAL A 76 -15.81 7.26 11.44
C VAL A 76 -14.90 8.42 11.02
N SER A 77 -14.47 8.48 9.77
CA SER A 77 -13.61 9.55 9.26
C SER A 77 -14.30 10.92 9.25
N GLU A 78 -15.61 10.95 9.03
CA GLU A 78 -16.43 12.17 8.96
C GLU A 78 -16.78 12.74 10.34
N ARG A 79 -16.66 11.94 11.40
CA ARG A 79 -16.93 12.36 12.78
C ARG A 79 -15.80 13.28 13.29
N LYS A 80 -16.12 14.57 13.45
CA LYS A 80 -15.17 15.61 13.89
C LYS A 80 -14.81 15.54 15.38
N ASN A 81 -15.67 14.95 16.21
CA ASN A 81 -15.50 14.92 17.68
C ASN A 81 -14.68 13.70 18.17
N ILE A 82 -13.92 13.06 17.28
CA ILE A 82 -13.19 11.83 17.60
C ILE A 82 -11.72 12.03 17.28
N GLU A 83 -10.91 12.11 18.32
CA GLU A 83 -9.46 12.24 18.21
C GLU A 83 -8.82 10.95 17.71
N ASN A 84 -9.15 9.80 18.33
CA ASN A 84 -8.61 8.50 17.96
C ASN A 84 -9.61 7.68 17.12
N LYS A 85 -9.64 8.00 15.83
CA LYS A 85 -10.53 7.35 14.85
C LYS A 85 -10.26 5.85 14.70
N GLY A 86 -9.00 5.41 14.76
CA GLY A 86 -8.63 3.99 14.67
C GLY A 86 -9.19 3.15 15.82
N ALA A 87 -9.02 3.63 17.06
CA ALA A 87 -9.56 2.96 18.24
C ALA A 87 -11.10 2.94 18.23
N TYR A 88 -11.71 4.06 17.83
CA TYR A 88 -13.16 4.18 17.76
C TYR A 88 -13.77 3.27 16.69
N PHE A 89 -13.17 3.22 15.50
CA PHE A 89 -13.54 2.28 14.44
C PHE A 89 -13.54 0.85 14.95
N THR A 90 -12.47 0.46 15.63
CA THR A 90 -12.31 -0.89 16.19
C THR A 90 -13.41 -1.18 17.21
N LYS A 91 -13.74 -0.22 18.09
CA LYS A 91 -14.82 -0.34 19.08
C LYS A 91 -16.19 -0.53 18.40
N ILE A 92 -16.55 0.30 17.42
CA ILE A 92 -17.82 0.15 16.70
C ILE A 92 -17.87 -1.19 15.96
N PHE A 93 -16.77 -1.54 15.28
CA PHE A 93 -16.68 -2.79 14.54
C PHE A 93 -17.02 -3.99 15.42
N PHE A 94 -16.42 -4.09 16.61
CA PHE A 94 -16.72 -5.18 17.55
C PHE A 94 -18.13 -5.09 18.14
N ASN A 95 -18.64 -3.89 18.41
CA ASN A 95 -19.99 -3.71 18.95
C ASN A 95 -21.10 -4.12 17.97
N ARG A 96 -20.87 -4.01 16.65
CA ARG A 96 -21.83 -4.46 15.62
C ARG A 96 -21.74 -5.96 15.31
N LYS A 97 -20.71 -6.63 15.83
CA LYS A 97 -20.44 -8.06 15.62
C LYS A 97 -20.97 -8.94 16.75
N ASN A 98 -21.18 -8.34 17.93
CA ASN A 98 -21.93 -8.91 19.05
C ASN A 98 -23.43 -8.67 18.82
#